data_AF-A0A0H2MHW6-F1
#
_entry.id   AF-A0A0H2MHW6-F1
#
_cell.length_a   1.000
_cell.length_b   1.000
_cell.length_c   1.000
_cell.angle_alpha   90.00
_cell.angle_beta   90.00
_cell.angle_gamma   90.00
#
_symmetry.space_group_name_H-M   'P 1'
#
loop_
_entity.id
_entity.type
_entity.pdbx_description
1 polymer ?
#
loop_
_entity_poly.entity_id
_entity_poly.type
_entity_poly.pdbx_seq_one_letter_code
_entity_poly.pdbx_strand_id
1 'polypeptide(L)'
;MTNYASNLSFASAIVSSNSTNDPKSIIHQMLMMDEDTNTPPEDIILAWVLSLPNELDPALAATRLLSHYENIVDQAKKSNLKTIMFLKQTAEFPRSRLAATSRRRSRYRHRLHS
;
A
#
# COMPACT_ATOMS: atom_id res chain seq x y z
N MET A 1 -23.83 -5.39 22.46
CA MET A 1 -22.47 -5.50 21.89
C MET A 1 -22.65 -6.08 20.49
N THR A 2 -22.62 -5.23 19.45
CA THR A 2 -22.95 -5.63 18.07
C THR A 2 -21.66 -5.92 17.31
N ASN A 3 -21.51 -7.18 16.87
CA ASN A 3 -20.41 -7.64 16.01
C ASN A 3 -20.53 -7.01 14.61
N TYR A 4 -19.57 -6.19 14.22
CA TYR A 4 -19.38 -5.76 12.82
C TYR A 4 -18.36 -6.70 12.15
N ALA A 5 -18.77 -7.94 11.87
CA ALA A 5 -18.03 -8.79 10.96
C ALA A 5 -18.46 -8.42 9.53
N SER A 6 -17.84 -7.36 8.98
CA SER A 6 -18.03 -6.97 7.60
C SER A 6 -17.38 -8.02 6.71
N ASN A 7 -18.20 -8.91 6.14
CA ASN A 7 -17.76 -9.85 5.11
C ASN A 7 -17.34 -9.07 3.87
N LEU A 8 -16.03 -8.99 3.66
CA LEU A 8 -15.41 -8.44 2.45
C LEU A 8 -15.83 -9.31 1.24
N SER A 9 -16.88 -8.90 0.54
CA SER A 9 -17.28 -9.52 -0.73
C SER A 9 -16.57 -8.83 -1.89
N PHE A 10 -15.49 -9.45 -2.38
CA PHE A 10 -14.65 -8.95 -3.48
C PHE A 10 -15.08 -9.46 -4.87
N ALA A 11 -16.27 -10.06 -4.99
CA ALA A 11 -16.55 -11.04 -6.05
C ALA A 11 -17.14 -10.52 -7.37
N SER A 12 -17.35 -9.21 -7.58
CA SER A 12 -18.11 -8.78 -8.77
C SER A 12 -17.62 -7.47 -9.39
N ALA A 13 -16.44 -7.51 -10.01
CA ALA A 13 -16.07 -6.76 -11.23
C ALA A 13 -14.54 -6.80 -11.42
N ILE A 14 -13.95 -7.96 -11.69
CA ILE A 14 -12.51 -8.06 -11.94
C ILE A 14 -12.24 -7.70 -13.41
N VAL A 15 -12.08 -6.41 -13.70
CA VAL A 15 -11.25 -6.00 -14.84
C VAL A 15 -9.81 -6.17 -14.37
N SER A 16 -9.22 -7.33 -14.65
CA SER A 16 -7.87 -7.67 -14.21
C SER A 16 -6.86 -6.79 -14.95
N SER A 17 -6.52 -5.64 -14.39
CA SER A 17 -5.22 -5.03 -14.65
C SER A 17 -4.21 -5.89 -13.90
N ASN A 18 -3.75 -6.97 -14.56
CA ASN A 18 -2.90 -8.00 -13.96
C ASN A 18 -1.45 -7.48 -13.77
N SER A 19 -1.31 -6.30 -13.17
CA SER A 19 -0.03 -5.69 -12.86
C SER A 19 0.52 -6.39 -11.62
N THR A 20 1.77 -6.84 -11.72
CA THR A 20 2.49 -7.45 -10.59
C THR A 20 2.61 -6.51 -9.39
N ASN A 21 2.42 -5.21 -9.58
CA ASN A 21 2.48 -4.20 -8.54
C ASN A 21 1.12 -3.93 -7.86
N ASP A 22 0.01 -4.39 -8.44
CA ASP A 22 -1.35 -4.30 -7.86
C ASP A 22 -2.09 -5.63 -7.99
N PRO A 23 -1.69 -6.65 -7.19
CA PRO A 23 -2.32 -7.95 -7.24
C PRO A 23 -3.81 -7.83 -6.93
N LYS A 24 -4.63 -8.55 -7.71
CA LYS A 24 -6.10 -8.50 -7.64
C LYS A 24 -6.69 -7.11 -7.94
N SER A 25 -5.88 -6.18 -8.47
CA SER A 25 -6.32 -4.83 -8.86
C SER A 25 -6.96 -4.07 -7.69
N ILE A 26 -6.46 -4.25 -6.46
CA ILE A 26 -7.02 -3.66 -5.23
C ILE A 26 -6.94 -2.13 -5.27
N ILE A 27 -5.77 -1.59 -5.61
CA ILE A 27 -5.58 -0.14 -5.70
C ILE A 27 -6.35 0.42 -6.89
N HIS A 28 -6.30 -0.28 -8.02
CA HIS A 28 -7.08 0.08 -9.20
C HIS A 28 -8.57 0.21 -8.89
N GLN A 29 -9.15 -0.81 -8.25
CA GLN A 29 -10.55 -0.82 -7.90
C GLN A 29 -10.89 0.34 -6.96
N MET A 30 -10.07 0.58 -5.93
CA MET A 30 -10.30 1.71 -5.04
C MET A 30 -10.25 3.06 -5.77
N LEU A 31 -9.31 3.24 -6.70
CA LEU A 31 -9.18 4.51 -7.43
C LEU A 31 -10.31 4.72 -8.45
N MET A 32 -10.82 3.65 -9.05
CA MET A 32 -11.83 3.69 -10.12
C MET A 32 -13.27 3.58 -9.60
N MET A 33 -13.49 3.13 -8.36
CA MET A 33 -14.83 3.07 -7.79
C MET A 33 -15.38 4.48 -7.55
N ASP A 34 -16.56 4.73 -8.10
CA ASP A 34 -17.22 6.02 -8.02
C ASP A 34 -17.87 6.29 -6.66
N GLU A 35 -18.17 5.23 -5.92
CA GLU A 35 -18.85 5.23 -4.63
C GLU A 35 -17.85 5.26 -3.48
N ASP A 36 -18.17 6.01 -2.42
CA ASP A 36 -17.36 6.02 -1.20
C ASP A 36 -17.40 4.61 -0.59
N THR A 37 -16.30 3.87 -0.73
CA THR A 37 -16.16 2.58 -0.08
C THR A 37 -16.15 2.79 1.43
N ASN A 38 -16.97 2.04 2.17
CA ASN A 38 -16.93 2.02 3.65
C ASN A 38 -15.63 1.43 4.22
N THR A 39 -14.71 0.99 3.35
CA THR A 39 -13.42 0.44 3.74
C THR A 39 -12.42 1.57 4.06
N PRO A 40 -11.81 1.58 5.26
CA PRO A 40 -10.76 2.52 5.59
C PRO A 40 -9.58 2.43 4.61
N PRO A 41 -9.01 3.57 4.17
CA PRO A 41 -7.83 3.58 3.30
C PRO A 41 -6.65 2.75 3.83
N GLU A 42 -6.49 2.68 5.15
CA GLU A 42 -5.46 1.89 5.84
C GLU A 42 -5.63 0.38 5.56
N ASP A 43 -6.87 -0.11 5.61
CA ASP A 43 -7.19 -1.52 5.36
C ASP A 43 -6.96 -1.89 3.90
N ILE A 44 -7.23 -0.96 2.98
CA ILE A 44 -6.98 -1.14 1.54
C ILE A 44 -5.49 -1.31 1.29
N ILE A 45 -4.67 -0.44 1.88
CA ILE A 45 -3.21 -0.50 1.74
C ILE A 45 -2.66 -1.78 2.39
N LEU A 46 -3.17 -2.16 3.56
CA LEU A 46 -2.76 -3.40 4.21
C LEU A 46 -3.12 -4.63 3.37
N ALA A 47 -4.35 -4.70 2.86
CA ALA A 47 -4.79 -5.79 1.98
C ALA A 47 -3.94 -5.86 0.71
N TRP A 48 -3.61 -4.71 0.11
CA TRP A 48 -2.71 -4.64 -1.03
C TRP A 48 -1.30 -5.15 -0.68
N VAL A 49 -0.68 -4.67 0.39
CA VAL A 49 0.67 -5.12 0.82
C VAL A 49 0.70 -6.63 1.08
N LEU A 50 -0.31 -7.18 1.75
CA LEU A 50 -0.41 -8.62 2.04
C LEU A 50 -0.67 -9.47 0.78
N SER A 51 -1.12 -8.85 -0.31
CA SER A 51 -1.33 -9.53 -1.59
C SER A 51 -0.11 -9.54 -2.50
N LEU A 52 0.93 -8.74 -2.19
CA LEU A 52 2.14 -8.65 -2.99
C LEU A 52 2.95 -9.96 -2.93
N PRO A 53 3.66 -10.32 -4.02
CA PRO A 53 4.66 -11.39 -3.97
C PRO A 53 5.72 -11.09 -2.91
N ASN A 54 6.18 -12.12 -2.19
CA ASN A 54 7.11 -11.98 -1.06
C ASN A 54 8.42 -11.25 -1.44
N GLU A 55 8.89 -11.47 -2.66
CA GLU A 55 10.13 -10.92 -3.20
C GLU A 55 9.98 -9.43 -3.57
N LEU A 56 8.76 -8.96 -3.79
CA LEU A 56 8.50 -7.59 -4.21
C LEU A 56 8.52 -6.66 -2.99
N ASP A 57 9.32 -5.59 -3.09
CA ASP A 57 9.34 -4.53 -2.09
C ASP A 57 8.07 -3.66 -2.24
N PRO A 58 7.23 -3.55 -1.20
CA PRO A 58 6.04 -2.70 -1.25
C PRO A 58 6.34 -1.25 -1.62
N ALA A 59 7.49 -0.71 -1.23
CA ALA A 59 7.86 0.65 -1.61
C ALA A 59 8.07 0.80 -3.12
N LEU A 60 8.75 -0.18 -3.75
CA LEU A 60 8.97 -0.19 -5.20
C LEU A 60 7.67 -0.41 -5.96
N ALA A 61 6.80 -1.29 -5.46
CA ALA A 61 5.48 -1.49 -6.02
C ALA A 61 4.65 -0.19 -5.96
N ALA A 62 4.66 0.49 -4.81
CA ALA A 62 3.99 1.77 -4.62
C ALA A 62 4.51 2.84 -5.59
N THR A 63 5.83 2.98 -5.75
CA THR A 63 6.41 3.92 -6.73
C THR A 63 5.89 3.67 -8.14
N ARG A 64 5.89 2.40 -8.57
CA ARG A 64 5.41 2.01 -9.91
C ARG A 64 3.93 2.29 -10.10
N LEU A 65 3.10 2.05 -9.07
CA LEU A 65 1.68 2.38 -9.11
C LEU A 65 1.44 3.88 -9.18
N LEU A 66 2.14 4.67 -8.38
CA LEU A 66 2.02 6.12 -8.41
C LEU A 66 2.37 6.70 -9.79
N SER A 67 3.42 6.19 -10.44
CA SER A 67 3.75 6.57 -11.81
C SER A 67 2.69 6.12 -12.83
N HIS A 68 2.12 4.92 -12.65
CA HIS A 68 1.05 4.42 -13.52
C HIS A 68 -0.22 5.26 -13.43
N TYR A 69 -0.52 5.78 -12.23
CA TYR A 69 -1.73 6.56 -11.96
C TYR A 69 -1.48 8.07 -11.93
N GLU A 70 -0.31 8.57 -12.35
CA GLU A 70 0.04 9.98 -12.23
C GLU A 70 -1.04 10.91 -12.83
N ASN A 71 -1.52 10.58 -14.03
CA ASN A 71 -2.59 11.34 -14.72
C ASN A 71 -3.98 11.21 -14.06
N ILE A 72 -4.20 10.16 -13.27
CA ILE A 72 -5.48 9.86 -12.59
C ILE A 72 -5.50 10.48 -11.20
N VAL A 73 -4.34 10.58 -10.53
CA VAL A 73 -4.19 11.16 -9.20
C VAL A 73 -4.64 12.62 -9.17
N ASP A 74 -4.39 13.38 -10.24
CA ASP A 74 -4.83 14.78 -10.35
C ASP A 74 -6.35 14.93 -10.46
N GLN A 75 -7.04 13.86 -10.87
CA GLN A 75 -8.51 13.79 -10.96
C GLN A 75 -9.13 12.98 -9.81
N ALA A 76 -8.31 12.55 -8.84
CA ALA A 76 -8.77 11.67 -7.78
C ALA A 76 -9.78 12.38 -6.87
N LYS A 77 -10.88 11.69 -6.58
CA LYS A 77 -11.89 12.15 -5.63
C LYS A 77 -11.30 12.28 -4.23
N LYS A 78 -11.92 13.12 -3.39
CA LYS A 78 -11.48 13.38 -2.01
C LYS A 78 -11.36 12.10 -1.17
N SER A 79 -12.22 11.10 -1.39
CA SER A 79 -12.18 9.79 -0.73
C SER A 79 -10.92 8.99 -1.05
N ASN A 80 -10.38 9.13 -2.27
CA ASN A 80 -9.22 8.37 -2.74
C ASN A 80 -7.88 9.02 -2.35
N LEU A 81 -7.90 10.30 -1.96
CA LEU A 81 -6.68 11.05 -1.61
C LEU A 81 -5.91 10.42 -0.45
N LYS A 82 -6.60 9.85 0.55
CA LYS A 82 -5.95 9.18 1.68
C LYS A 82 -5.22 7.91 1.26
N THR A 83 -5.83 7.10 0.40
CA THR A 83 -5.19 5.89 -0.16
C THR A 83 -3.95 6.27 -0.96
N ILE A 84 -4.03 7.32 -1.79
CA ILE A 84 -2.88 7.84 -2.54
C ILE A 84 -1.78 8.36 -1.59
N MET A 85 -2.17 9.05 -0.51
CA MET A 85 -1.23 9.53 0.50
C MET A 85 -0.49 8.37 1.18
N PHE A 86 -1.19 7.30 1.55
CA PHE A 86 -0.55 6.12 2.14
C PHE A 86 0.34 5.35 1.15
N LEU A 87 -0.03 5.31 -0.14
CA LEU A 87 0.84 4.82 -1.20
C LEU A 87 2.13 5.63 -1.30
N LYS A 88 2.02 6.98 -1.28
CA LYS A 88 3.20 7.87 -1.26
C LYS A 88 4.08 7.61 -0.05
N GLN A 89 3.49 7.49 1.13
CA GLN A 89 4.23 7.16 2.35
C GLN A 89 4.93 5.81 2.23
N THR A 90 4.26 4.78 1.69
CA THR A 90 4.85 3.46 1.51
C THR A 90 6.06 3.52 0.55
N ALA A 91 5.95 4.29 -0.53
CA ALA A 91 7.05 4.51 -1.47
C ALA A 91 8.29 5.15 -0.83
N GLU A 92 8.14 5.93 0.25
CA GLU A 92 9.27 6.56 0.93
C GLU A 92 10.13 5.59 1.75
N PHE A 93 9.65 4.39 2.08
CA PHE A 93 10.34 3.45 2.97
C PHE A 93 10.75 2.13 2.29
N PRO A 94 11.66 2.17 1.28
CA PRO A 94 12.17 0.95 0.68
C PRO A 94 12.97 0.10 1.66
N ARG A 95 13.00 -1.22 1.43
CA ARG A 95 13.73 -2.19 2.26
C ARG A 95 15.20 -1.79 2.45
N SER A 96 15.83 -1.18 1.45
CA SER A 96 17.20 -0.65 1.52
C SER A 96 17.37 0.46 2.58
N ARG A 97 16.41 1.39 2.69
CA ARG A 97 16.38 2.45 3.70
C ARG A 97 16.25 1.86 5.10
N LEU A 98 15.38 0.87 5.29
CA LEU A 98 15.17 0.20 6.57
C LEU A 98 16.39 -0.63 7.00
N ALA A 99 17.08 -1.29 6.07
CA ALA A 99 18.30 -2.03 6.36
C ALA A 99 19.48 -1.12 6.80
N ALA A 100 19.50 0.14 6.35
CA ALA A 100 20.53 1.11 6.71
C ALA A 100 20.38 1.64 8.16
N THR A 101 19.16 1.72 8.68
CA THR A 101 18.91 2.22 10.05
C THR A 101 19.28 1.20 11.12
N SER A 102 19.09 -0.10 10.85
CA SER A 102 19.47 -1.20 11.75
C SER A 102 20.97 -1.21 12.06
N ARG A 103 21.82 -0.97 11.06
CA ARG A 103 23.29 -1.00 11.20
C ARG A 103 23.88 0.13 12.05
N ARG A 104 23.16 1.25 12.23
CA ARG A 104 23.64 2.37 13.06
C ARG A 104 23.47 2.14 14.56
N ARG A 105 22.51 1.32 14.99
CA ARG A 105 22.26 1.05 16.43
C ARG A 105 23.20 0.01 17.04
N SER A 106 23.78 -0.88 16.22
CA SER A 106 24.70 -1.92 16.71
C SER A 106 26.01 -1.35 17.27
N ARG A 107 26.54 -0.27 16.69
CA ARG A 107 27.84 0.30 17.10
C ARG A 107 27.87 0.94 18.48
N TYR A 108 26.71 1.28 19.06
CA TYR A 108 26.64 1.93 20.37
C TYR A 108 26.71 0.94 21.54
N ARG A 109 26.38 -0.34 21.32
CA ARG A 109 26.37 -1.36 22.39
C ARG A 109 27.74 -1.96 22.71
N HIS A 110 28.74 -1.81 21.83
CA HIS A 110 30.08 -2.36 22.07
C HIS A 110 31.00 -1.48 22.92
N ARG A 111 30.60 -0.25 23.29
CA ARG A 111 31.45 0.68 24.06
C ARG A 111 31.23 0.65 25.57
N LEU A 112 30.37 -0.23 26.08
CA LEU A 112 30.05 -0.32 27.53
C LEU A 112 30.60 -1.59 28.19
N HIS A 113 31.44 -2.36 27.50
CA HIS A 113 32.07 -3.58 28.03
C HIS A 113 33.58 -3.63 27.69
N SER A 114 34.30 -2.53 27.94
CA SER A 114 35.77 -2.53 27.92
C SER A 114 36.30 -1.85 29.17
#